data_AF-A0A960ESN4-F1
#
_entry.id   AF-A0A960ESN4-F1
#
_cell.length_a   1.000
_cell.length_b   1.000
_cell.length_c   1.000
_cell.angle_alpha   90.00
_cell.angle_beta   90.00
_cell.angle_gamma   90.00
#
_symmetry.space_group_name_H-M   'P 1'
#
loop_
_entity.id
_entity.type
_entity.pdbx_description
1 polymer ?
#
loop_
_entity_poly.entity_id
_entity_poly.type
_entity_poly.pdbx_seq_one_letter_code
_entity_poly.pdbx_strand_id
1 'polypeptide(L)'
;MSPDNVDPRGGRDPGTGAGLFRMHPDGTASRGSRILGIVVLLASAAFLFVALVASPPDDQSENAMGDLVRIMYLHVPAAVACYLAFFVTAVGSIGYLRKRTEGWDLLAAASAEVGVVFTALTLVTGSIWGHIAWGSWWEWDARLTSTLVMFLVYIGYLALRSAILDPVVRAKRAAIVGVVAFVNVPIVHYSVDWWRSLHQGPTISRFDPTIDGLKLFALMFGMLLGIAVYVWLMIHRFRMQYAAAHLEARGLDLALAERRAEASGASATAQAAATAAGSEPVGASTVEKEVLR
;
A
#
# COMPACT_ATOMS: atom_id res chain seq x y z
N MET A 1 20.32 36.30 10.75
CA MET A 1 19.96 36.04 9.33
C MET A 1 21.14 35.26 8.77
N SER A 2 21.09 33.92 8.79
CA SER A 2 22.26 33.09 8.47
C SER A 2 22.41 32.93 6.95
N PRO A 3 23.64 32.93 6.39
CA PRO A 3 23.86 33.08 4.95
C PRO A 3 23.85 31.78 4.13
N ASP A 4 23.45 30.64 4.69
CA ASP A 4 23.75 29.31 4.11
C ASP A 4 22.72 28.79 3.09
N ASN A 5 22.13 29.64 2.27
CA ASN A 5 21.21 29.20 1.21
C ASN A 5 21.62 29.74 -0.15
N VAL A 6 22.74 29.23 -0.68
CA VAL A 6 23.13 29.42 -2.07
C VAL A 6 23.48 28.07 -2.68
N ASP A 7 22.61 27.58 -3.56
CA ASP A 7 22.86 26.48 -4.47
C ASP A 7 23.94 26.91 -5.50
N PRO A 8 25.06 26.19 -5.63
CA PRO A 8 26.15 26.55 -6.55
C PRO A 8 25.81 26.42 -8.05
N ARG A 9 24.58 26.06 -8.45
CA ARG A 9 24.20 25.86 -9.87
C ARG A 9 23.19 26.85 -10.44
N GLY A 10 22.80 27.91 -9.74
CA GLY A 10 22.07 29.04 -10.32
C GLY A 10 20.72 28.71 -10.99
N GLY A 11 20.16 27.53 -10.73
CA GLY A 11 18.80 27.18 -11.16
C GLY A 11 17.81 27.68 -10.13
N ARG A 12 16.77 28.42 -10.54
CA ARG A 12 15.61 28.62 -9.67
C ARG A 12 15.06 27.24 -9.31
N ASP A 13 14.94 26.94 -8.02
CA ASP A 13 14.15 25.81 -7.54
C ASP A 13 12.75 25.90 -8.20
N PRO A 14 12.34 24.91 -9.02
CA PRO A 14 11.01 24.88 -9.62
C PRO A 14 9.87 24.78 -8.58
N GLY A 15 10.19 24.68 -7.29
CA GLY A 15 9.28 24.34 -6.20
C GLY A 15 8.64 25.48 -5.40
N THR A 16 8.74 26.75 -5.81
CA THR A 16 8.16 27.88 -5.05
C THR A 16 6.66 28.09 -5.32
N GLY A 17 5.85 27.01 -5.21
CA GLY A 17 4.39 27.04 -5.29
C GLY A 17 3.75 26.32 -4.09
N ALA A 18 2.85 27.00 -3.37
CA ALA A 18 2.16 26.45 -2.19
C ALA A 18 1.01 25.50 -2.59
N GLY A 19 1.25 24.18 -2.62
CA GLY A 19 0.25 23.17 -3.03
C GLY A 19 -0.14 22.16 -1.94
N LEU A 20 -1.43 21.76 -1.93
CA LEU A 20 -2.06 20.79 -1.01
C LEU A 20 -1.40 19.38 -1.02
N PHE A 21 -0.73 19.05 -2.12
CA PHE A 21 -0.13 17.74 -2.40
C PHE A 21 1.40 17.69 -2.22
N ARG A 22 2.06 18.77 -1.74
CA ARG A 22 3.52 18.76 -1.52
C ARG A 22 3.91 17.72 -0.47
N MET A 23 4.92 16.91 -0.77
CA MET A 23 5.52 15.99 0.20
C MET A 23 6.41 16.78 1.17
N HIS A 24 6.32 16.47 2.47
CA HIS A 24 7.30 16.98 3.42
C HIS A 24 8.68 16.35 3.10
N PRO A 25 9.79 17.09 3.23
CA PRO A 25 11.13 16.57 2.95
C PRO A 25 11.43 15.23 3.66
N ASP A 26 10.89 15.08 4.87
CA ASP A 26 11.20 13.96 5.76
C ASP A 26 10.05 12.95 5.96
N GLY A 27 9.02 12.91 5.10
CA GLY A 27 7.93 11.93 5.31
C GLY A 27 6.83 11.83 4.26
N THR A 28 5.93 10.87 4.49
CA THR A 28 4.82 10.52 3.59
C THR A 28 3.59 11.40 3.74
N ALA A 29 3.69 12.49 4.49
CA ALA A 29 2.56 13.38 4.77
C ALA A 29 2.55 14.58 3.80
N SER A 30 1.38 15.00 3.36
CA SER A 30 1.13 16.29 2.69
C SER A 30 0.16 17.11 3.54
N ARG A 31 -0.03 18.40 3.25
CA ARG A 31 -1.04 19.22 3.97
C ARG A 31 -2.41 18.56 3.90
N GLY A 32 -2.81 18.07 2.72
CA GLY A 32 -4.07 17.35 2.54
C GLY A 32 -4.15 16.06 3.36
N SER A 33 -3.10 15.22 3.36
CA SER A 33 -3.14 13.95 4.10
C SER A 33 -3.08 14.14 5.63
N ARG A 34 -2.49 15.25 6.10
CA ARG A 34 -2.51 15.65 7.52
C ARG A 34 -3.90 16.12 7.94
N ILE A 35 -4.55 16.98 7.15
CA ILE A 35 -5.92 17.43 7.42
C ILE A 35 -6.86 16.23 7.44
N LEU A 36 -6.76 15.34 6.43
CA LEU A 36 -7.53 14.10 6.39
C LEU A 36 -7.27 13.25 7.64
N GLY A 37 -6.01 13.08 8.04
CA GLY A 37 -5.66 12.33 9.26
C GLY A 37 -6.27 12.93 10.52
N ILE A 38 -6.19 14.25 10.70
CA ILE A 38 -6.80 14.93 11.85
C ILE A 38 -8.32 14.73 11.85
N VAL A 39 -8.98 14.91 10.70
CA VAL A 39 -10.43 14.69 10.57
C VAL A 39 -10.79 13.24 10.89
N VAL A 40 -10.03 12.26 10.37
CA VAL A 40 -10.24 10.84 10.64
C VAL A 40 -10.06 10.53 12.12
N LEU A 41 -9.06 11.09 12.79
CA LEU A 41 -8.82 10.87 14.22
C LEU A 41 -9.94 11.47 15.09
N LEU A 42 -10.35 12.71 14.80
CA LEU A 42 -11.46 13.36 15.51
C LEU A 42 -12.78 12.62 15.26
N ALA A 43 -13.05 12.22 14.00
CA ALA A 43 -14.21 11.42 13.65
C ALA A 43 -14.17 10.04 14.33
N SER A 44 -13.01 9.43 14.50
CA SER A 44 -12.85 8.17 15.23
C SER A 44 -13.20 8.33 16.71
N ALA A 45 -12.75 9.41 17.36
CA ALA A 45 -13.12 9.70 18.74
C ALA A 45 -14.63 9.92 18.91
N ALA A 46 -15.24 10.71 18.01
CA ALA A 46 -16.69 10.91 17.99
C ALA A 46 -17.45 9.61 17.71
N PHE A 47 -16.97 8.79 16.79
CA PHE A 47 -17.54 7.50 16.45
C PHE A 47 -17.48 6.53 17.63
N LEU A 48 -16.37 6.47 18.37
CA LEU A 48 -16.27 5.63 19.57
C LEU A 48 -17.30 6.03 20.63
N PHE A 49 -17.52 7.33 20.84
CA PHE A 49 -18.58 7.81 21.73
C PHE A 49 -19.97 7.36 21.25
N VAL A 50 -20.26 7.53 19.96
CA VAL A 50 -21.55 7.12 19.38
C VAL A 50 -21.73 5.60 19.48
N ALA A 51 -20.73 4.81 19.11
CA ALA A 51 -20.79 3.37 19.04
C ALA A 51 -20.86 2.70 20.42
N LEU A 52 -20.12 3.21 21.42
CA LEU A 52 -19.97 2.56 22.72
C LEU A 52 -20.85 3.18 23.83
N VAL A 53 -21.24 4.45 23.70
CA VAL A 53 -21.97 5.17 24.76
C VAL A 53 -23.36 5.60 24.29
N ALA A 54 -23.44 6.35 23.19
CA ALA A 54 -24.70 6.98 22.81
C ALA A 54 -25.71 6.00 22.18
N SER A 55 -25.23 5.07 21.34
CA SER A 55 -26.13 4.11 20.68
C SER A 55 -26.77 3.18 21.72
N PRO A 56 -28.10 3.03 21.73
CA PRO A 56 -28.77 2.09 22.62
C PRO A 56 -28.53 0.63 22.17
N PRO A 57 -28.66 -0.34 23.08
CA PRO A 57 -28.75 -1.75 22.69
C PRO A 57 -29.95 -1.99 21.76
N ASP A 58 -29.86 -3.02 20.93
CA ASP A 58 -30.92 -3.40 19.99
C ASP A 58 -31.89 -4.40 20.61
N ASP A 59 -32.86 -3.91 21.38
CA ASP A 59 -33.90 -4.69 22.06
C ASP A 59 -35.24 -4.72 21.32
N GLN A 60 -35.43 -3.83 20.33
CA GLN A 60 -36.73 -3.64 19.64
C GLN A 60 -36.79 -4.22 18.23
N SER A 61 -35.67 -4.64 17.63
CA SER A 61 -35.69 -5.23 16.29
C SER A 61 -36.24 -6.67 16.31
N GLU A 62 -36.74 -7.14 15.17
CA GLU A 62 -37.23 -8.51 14.99
C GLU A 62 -36.16 -9.56 15.35
N ASN A 63 -34.89 -9.21 15.19
CA ASN A 63 -33.73 -10.03 15.55
C ASN A 63 -32.91 -9.37 16.67
N ALA A 64 -33.58 -8.90 17.72
CA ALA A 64 -33.00 -8.15 18.82
C ALA A 64 -31.62 -8.68 19.24
N MET A 65 -30.58 -7.91 18.92
CA MET A 65 -29.18 -8.29 19.17
C MET A 65 -28.68 -7.84 20.55
N GLY A 66 -29.44 -7.02 21.26
CA GLY A 66 -28.98 -6.34 22.48
C GLY A 66 -27.71 -5.54 22.19
N ASP A 67 -26.70 -5.66 23.04
CA ASP A 67 -25.42 -4.96 22.86
C ASP A 67 -24.57 -5.50 21.69
N LEU A 68 -24.89 -6.67 21.12
CA LEU A 68 -24.14 -7.21 19.97
C LEU A 68 -24.22 -6.29 18.75
N VAL A 69 -25.25 -5.45 18.63
CA VAL A 69 -25.36 -4.47 17.54
C VAL A 69 -24.13 -3.57 17.44
N ARG A 70 -23.45 -3.32 18.57
CA ARG A 70 -22.27 -2.45 18.62
C ARG A 70 -21.08 -3.02 17.84
N ILE A 71 -20.94 -4.35 17.77
CA ILE A 71 -19.86 -4.95 16.96
C ILE A 71 -20.11 -4.76 15.47
N MET A 72 -21.38 -4.65 15.05
CA MET A 72 -21.73 -4.40 13.64
C MET A 72 -21.25 -3.03 13.16
N TYR A 73 -21.17 -2.04 14.06
CA TYR A 73 -20.61 -0.73 13.74
C TYR A 73 -19.11 -0.79 13.40
N LEU A 74 -18.40 -1.86 13.77
CA LEU A 74 -17.00 -2.08 13.38
C LEU A 74 -16.86 -3.13 12.28
N HIS A 75 -17.55 -4.27 12.43
CA HIS A 75 -17.45 -5.42 11.53
C HIS A 75 -17.89 -5.08 10.11
N VAL A 76 -19.07 -4.47 9.95
CA VAL A 76 -19.62 -4.15 8.63
C VAL A 76 -18.76 -3.10 7.92
N PRO A 77 -18.35 -1.97 8.56
CA PRO A 77 -17.40 -1.06 7.94
C PRO A 77 -16.06 -1.68 7.56
N ALA A 78 -15.51 -2.58 8.38
CA ALA A 78 -14.28 -3.29 8.04
C ALA A 78 -14.45 -4.18 6.80
N ALA A 79 -15.59 -4.88 6.68
CA ALA A 79 -15.90 -5.67 5.49
C ALA A 79 -16.08 -4.80 4.24
N VAL A 80 -16.75 -3.65 4.34
CA VAL A 80 -16.89 -2.70 3.23
C VAL A 80 -15.52 -2.14 2.81
N ALA A 81 -14.67 -1.80 3.78
CA ALA A 81 -13.31 -1.31 3.52
C ALA A 81 -12.44 -2.38 2.83
N CYS A 82 -12.57 -3.66 3.19
CA CYS A 82 -11.83 -4.73 2.52
C CYS A 82 -12.28 -4.93 1.07
N TYR A 83 -13.59 -4.88 0.79
CA TYR A 83 -14.11 -4.94 -0.59
C TYR A 83 -13.61 -3.77 -1.44
N LEU A 84 -13.63 -2.56 -0.89
CA LEU A 84 -13.11 -1.38 -1.58
C LEU A 84 -11.60 -1.52 -1.86
N ALA A 85 -10.82 -2.02 -0.89
CA ALA A 85 -9.39 -2.26 -1.06
C ALA A 85 -9.11 -3.27 -2.19
N PHE A 86 -9.82 -4.38 -2.22
CA PHE A 86 -9.63 -5.37 -3.27
C PHE A 86 -10.14 -4.91 -4.64
N PHE A 87 -11.17 -4.06 -4.69
CA PHE A 87 -11.58 -3.37 -5.91
C PHE A 87 -10.47 -2.44 -6.42
N VAL A 88 -9.90 -1.60 -5.56
CA VAL A 88 -8.78 -0.71 -5.94
C VAL A 88 -7.55 -1.53 -6.36
N THR A 89 -7.30 -2.68 -5.72
CA THR A 89 -6.25 -3.62 -6.12
C THR A 89 -6.48 -4.15 -7.54
N ALA A 90 -7.72 -4.52 -7.87
CA ALA A 90 -8.09 -4.98 -9.21
C ALA A 90 -7.94 -3.86 -10.25
N VAL A 91 -8.41 -2.65 -9.94
CA VAL A 91 -8.27 -1.47 -10.80
C VAL A 91 -6.80 -1.13 -11.04
N GLY A 92 -5.96 -1.14 -9.99
CA GLY A 92 -4.52 -0.94 -10.09
C GLY A 92 -3.87 -2.02 -10.96
N SER A 93 -4.26 -3.27 -10.77
CA SER A 93 -3.76 -4.40 -11.56
C SER A 93 -4.14 -4.28 -13.05
N ILE A 94 -5.39 -3.92 -13.37
CA ILE A 94 -5.83 -3.65 -14.75
C ILE A 94 -5.07 -2.46 -15.34
N GLY A 95 -4.92 -1.39 -14.56
CA GLY A 95 -4.16 -0.19 -14.94
C GLY A 95 -2.72 -0.53 -15.31
N TYR A 96 -2.07 -1.38 -14.51
CA TYR A 96 -0.72 -1.87 -14.79
C TYR A 96 -0.70 -2.71 -16.06
N LEU A 97 -1.60 -3.68 -16.23
CA LEU A 97 -1.61 -4.53 -17.43
C LEU A 97 -1.78 -3.73 -18.73
N ARG A 98 -2.56 -2.63 -18.68
CA ARG A 98 -2.80 -1.73 -19.81
C ARG A 98 -1.64 -0.77 -20.08
N LYS A 99 -1.16 -0.05 -19.05
CA LYS A 99 -0.20 1.06 -19.24
C LYS A 99 1.24 0.69 -18.91
N ARG A 100 1.47 -0.42 -18.19
CA ARG A 100 2.78 -0.91 -17.72
C ARG A 100 3.59 0.11 -16.93
N THR A 101 2.91 1.02 -16.23
CA THR A 101 3.56 2.03 -15.39
C THR A 101 3.62 1.59 -13.94
N GLU A 102 4.75 1.81 -13.29
CA GLU A 102 5.01 1.44 -11.89
C GLU A 102 3.95 1.96 -10.91
N GLY A 103 3.44 3.19 -11.10
CA GLY A 103 2.43 3.75 -10.19
C GLY A 103 1.14 2.92 -10.07
N TRP A 104 0.72 2.21 -11.12
CA TRP A 104 -0.44 1.32 -11.04
C TRP A 104 -0.15 0.04 -10.26
N ASP A 105 1.07 -0.47 -10.40
CA ASP A 105 1.54 -1.64 -9.65
C ASP A 105 1.65 -1.33 -8.15
N LEU A 106 2.24 -0.18 -7.81
CA LEU A 106 2.33 0.30 -6.43
C LEU A 106 0.95 0.58 -5.82
N LEU A 107 0.01 1.12 -6.61
CA LEU A 107 -1.37 1.30 -6.14
C LEU A 107 -2.01 -0.04 -5.79
N ALA A 108 -1.87 -1.04 -6.66
CA ALA A 108 -2.41 -2.38 -6.42
C ALA A 108 -1.78 -3.02 -5.16
N ALA A 109 -0.46 -2.94 -5.04
CA ALA A 109 0.27 -3.49 -3.90
C ALA A 109 -0.13 -2.82 -2.58
N ALA A 110 -0.12 -1.49 -2.53
CA ALA A 110 -0.46 -0.73 -1.34
C ALA A 110 -1.91 -1.00 -0.89
N SER A 111 -2.84 -1.05 -1.84
CA SER A 111 -4.25 -1.33 -1.54
C SER A 111 -4.45 -2.76 -1.04
N ALA A 112 -3.78 -3.76 -1.63
CA ALA A 112 -3.85 -5.15 -1.21
C ALA A 112 -3.37 -5.33 0.24
N GLU A 113 -2.26 -4.69 0.62
CA GLU A 113 -1.75 -4.75 1.99
C GLU A 113 -2.74 -4.19 3.02
N VAL A 114 -3.32 -3.02 2.74
CA VAL A 114 -4.33 -2.44 3.64
C VAL A 114 -5.60 -3.31 3.65
N GLY A 115 -6.02 -3.85 2.51
CA GLY A 115 -7.17 -4.74 2.39
C GLY A 115 -7.04 -6.04 3.20
N VAL A 116 -5.84 -6.63 3.25
CA VAL A 116 -5.54 -7.80 4.08
C VAL A 116 -5.74 -7.49 5.56
N VAL A 117 -5.30 -6.31 6.04
CA VAL A 117 -5.52 -5.89 7.44
C VAL A 117 -7.01 -5.76 7.74
N PHE A 118 -7.79 -5.11 6.88
CA PHE A 118 -9.23 -5.01 7.06
C PHE A 118 -9.93 -6.39 7.01
N THR A 119 -9.47 -7.28 6.15
CA THR A 119 -10.03 -8.64 6.06
C THR A 119 -9.74 -9.44 7.34
N ALA A 120 -8.54 -9.32 7.90
CA ALA A 120 -8.22 -9.91 9.20
C ALA A 120 -9.13 -9.35 10.31
N LEU A 121 -9.35 -8.03 10.34
CA LEU A 121 -10.28 -7.40 11.27
C LEU A 121 -11.72 -7.93 11.09
N THR A 122 -12.19 -8.08 9.85
CA THR A 122 -13.50 -8.67 9.54
C THR A 122 -13.59 -10.10 10.05
N LEU A 123 -12.59 -10.95 9.82
CA LEU A 123 -12.59 -12.34 10.30
C LEU A 123 -12.59 -12.41 11.83
N VAL A 124 -11.76 -11.62 12.51
CA VAL A 124 -11.68 -11.60 13.98
C VAL A 124 -12.99 -11.11 14.59
N THR A 125 -13.50 -9.96 14.13
CA THR A 125 -14.75 -9.39 14.65
C THR A 125 -15.95 -10.27 14.32
N GLY A 126 -15.98 -10.90 13.14
CA GLY A 126 -17.02 -11.85 12.74
C GLY A 126 -17.00 -13.12 13.59
N SER A 127 -15.82 -13.63 13.92
CA SER A 127 -15.66 -14.80 14.79
C SER A 127 -16.11 -14.52 16.22
N ILE A 128 -15.79 -13.34 16.76
CA ILE A 128 -16.29 -12.88 18.07
C ILE A 128 -17.82 -12.78 18.06
N TRP A 129 -18.39 -12.13 17.05
CA TRP A 129 -19.85 -12.02 16.94
C TRP A 129 -20.50 -13.41 16.84
N GLY A 130 -19.93 -14.28 16.00
CA GLY A 130 -20.38 -15.66 15.86
C GLY A 130 -20.43 -16.36 17.21
N HIS A 131 -19.33 -16.39 17.96
CA HIS A 131 -19.29 -17.09 19.24
C HIS A 131 -20.40 -16.66 20.19
N ILE A 132 -20.73 -15.37 20.23
CA ILE A 132 -21.79 -14.84 21.09
C ILE A 132 -23.19 -15.12 20.51
N ALA A 133 -23.37 -15.01 19.18
CA ALA A 133 -24.67 -15.12 18.53
C ALA A 133 -25.16 -16.58 18.37
N TRP A 134 -24.28 -17.50 17.98
CA TRP A 134 -24.63 -18.90 17.69
C TRP A 134 -23.81 -19.94 18.49
N GLY A 135 -22.94 -19.51 19.41
CA GLY A 135 -22.17 -20.39 20.30
C GLY A 135 -20.84 -20.94 19.75
N SER A 136 -20.49 -20.68 18.49
CA SER A 136 -19.31 -21.21 17.80
C SER A 136 -18.41 -20.10 17.23
N TRP A 137 -17.09 -20.27 17.33
CA TRP A 137 -16.12 -19.32 16.77
C TRP A 137 -15.98 -19.42 15.24
N TRP A 138 -16.32 -20.57 14.67
CA TRP A 138 -16.19 -20.84 13.24
C TRP A 138 -17.18 -21.89 12.78
N GLU A 139 -17.85 -21.58 11.67
CA GLU A 139 -18.68 -22.51 10.94
C GLU A 139 -18.23 -22.55 9.49
N TRP A 140 -18.38 -23.70 8.83
CA TRP A 140 -18.07 -23.87 7.40
C TRP A 140 -19.18 -23.31 6.51
N ASP A 141 -19.68 -22.13 6.88
CA ASP A 141 -20.65 -21.34 6.16
C ASP A 141 -20.05 -20.73 4.89
N ALA A 142 -20.86 -20.49 3.86
CA ALA A 142 -20.42 -19.98 2.57
C ALA A 142 -19.77 -18.58 2.68
N ARG A 143 -20.33 -17.66 3.48
CA ARG A 143 -19.76 -16.32 3.70
C ARG A 143 -18.44 -16.39 4.43
N LEU A 144 -18.40 -17.15 5.52
CA LEU A 144 -17.21 -17.28 6.36
C LEU A 144 -16.07 -17.90 5.55
N THR A 145 -16.33 -19.04 4.92
CA THR A 145 -15.34 -19.78 4.15
C THR A 145 -14.83 -18.98 2.95
N SER A 146 -15.72 -18.36 2.17
CA SER A 146 -15.29 -17.52 1.03
C SER A 146 -14.47 -16.31 1.48
N THR A 147 -14.78 -15.71 2.63
CA THR A 147 -14.01 -14.61 3.23
C THR A 147 -12.62 -15.08 3.67
N LEU A 148 -12.50 -16.26 4.27
CA LEU A 148 -11.20 -16.86 4.59
C LEU A 148 -10.39 -17.17 3.33
N VAL A 149 -11.02 -17.71 2.29
CA VAL A 149 -10.36 -17.92 0.99
C VAL A 149 -9.89 -16.58 0.41
N MET A 150 -10.69 -15.52 0.50
CA MET A 150 -10.31 -14.18 0.05
C MET A 150 -9.07 -13.69 0.81
N PHE A 151 -9.05 -13.85 2.14
CA PHE A 151 -7.90 -13.51 2.97
C PHE A 151 -6.64 -14.25 2.53
N LEU A 152 -6.71 -15.58 2.40
CA LEU A 152 -5.57 -16.41 2.01
C LEU A 152 -5.07 -16.13 0.60
N VAL A 153 -5.97 -15.87 -0.35
CA VAL A 153 -5.62 -15.50 -1.73
C VAL A 153 -4.86 -14.18 -1.75
N TYR A 154 -5.28 -13.17 -0.99
CA TYR A 154 -4.58 -11.89 -0.94
C TYR A 154 -3.28 -11.93 -0.12
N ILE A 155 -3.18 -12.79 0.91
CA ILE A 155 -1.89 -13.13 1.52
C ILE A 155 -0.96 -13.78 0.47
N GLY A 156 -1.47 -14.73 -0.32
CA GLY A 156 -0.74 -15.35 -1.43
C GLY A 156 -0.32 -14.36 -2.50
N TYR A 157 -1.16 -13.37 -2.83
CA TYR A 157 -0.81 -12.25 -3.72
C TYR A 157 0.39 -11.47 -3.19
N LEU A 158 0.42 -11.14 -1.89
CA LEU A 158 1.55 -10.42 -1.29
C LEU A 158 2.82 -11.29 -1.21
N ALA A 159 2.67 -12.58 -0.89
CA ALA A 159 3.77 -13.55 -0.88
C ALA A 159 4.38 -13.75 -2.28
N LEU A 160 3.54 -13.79 -3.33
CA LEU A 160 4.01 -13.83 -4.72
C LEU A 160 4.86 -12.60 -5.05
N ARG A 161 4.45 -11.43 -4.56
CA ARG A 161 5.19 -10.19 -4.77
C ARG A 161 6.53 -10.17 -4.03
N SER A 162 6.61 -10.72 -2.82
CA SER A 162 7.88 -10.79 -2.09
C SER A 162 8.83 -11.84 -2.67
N ALA A 163 8.31 -12.92 -3.27
CA ALA A 163 9.12 -14.00 -3.84
C ALA A 163 9.78 -13.68 -5.18
N ILE A 164 9.25 -12.72 -5.96
CA ILE A 164 9.78 -12.38 -7.29
C ILE A 164 10.67 -11.14 -7.20
N LEU A 165 11.95 -11.33 -7.53
CA LEU A 165 12.95 -10.26 -7.52
C LEU A 165 12.80 -9.30 -8.71
N ASP A 166 12.61 -9.83 -9.92
CA ASP A 166 12.43 -9.00 -11.11
C ASP A 166 11.15 -8.14 -11.01
N PRO A 167 11.26 -6.80 -11.00
CA PRO A 167 10.12 -5.92 -10.74
C PRO A 167 9.06 -5.98 -11.85
N VAL A 168 9.45 -6.22 -13.10
CA VAL A 168 8.54 -6.28 -14.24
C VAL A 168 7.77 -7.60 -14.24
N VAL A 169 8.46 -8.71 -14.00
CA VAL A 169 7.84 -10.04 -13.87
C VAL A 169 6.93 -10.08 -12.65
N ARG A 170 7.38 -9.53 -11.52
CA ARG A 170 6.60 -9.39 -10.29
C ARG A 170 5.30 -8.65 -10.55
N ALA A 171 5.40 -7.43 -11.08
CA ALA A 171 4.24 -6.58 -11.32
C ALA A 171 3.24 -7.22 -12.29
N LYS A 172 3.73 -7.85 -13.38
CA LYS A 172 2.87 -8.55 -14.34
C LYS A 172 2.14 -9.75 -13.72
N ARG A 173 2.87 -10.64 -13.02
CA ARG A 173 2.28 -11.84 -12.41
C ARG A 173 1.32 -11.46 -11.29
N ALA A 174 1.72 -10.53 -10.43
CA ALA A 174 0.87 -10.02 -9.37
C ALA A 174 -0.39 -9.37 -9.94
N ALA A 175 -0.29 -8.53 -10.97
CA ALA A 175 -1.48 -7.91 -11.57
C ALA A 175 -2.47 -8.95 -12.13
N ILE A 176 -2.00 -10.02 -12.78
CA ILE A 176 -2.88 -11.12 -13.22
C ILE A 176 -3.59 -11.75 -12.01
N VAL A 177 -2.84 -12.10 -10.97
CA VAL A 177 -3.41 -12.68 -9.74
C VAL A 177 -4.39 -11.72 -9.07
N GLY A 178 -4.09 -10.42 -9.02
CA GLY A 178 -4.95 -9.41 -8.40
C GLY A 178 -6.31 -9.25 -9.10
N VAL A 179 -6.34 -9.37 -10.43
CA VAL A 179 -7.60 -9.36 -11.20
C VAL A 179 -8.39 -10.64 -10.97
N VAL A 180 -7.73 -11.80 -11.00
CA VAL A 180 -8.39 -13.09 -10.78
C VAL A 180 -8.91 -13.21 -9.33
N ALA A 181 -8.12 -12.79 -8.35
CA ALA A 181 -8.49 -12.78 -6.94
C ALA A 181 -9.74 -11.94 -6.66
N PHE A 182 -9.92 -10.83 -7.38
CA PHE A 182 -11.09 -9.97 -7.22
C PHE A 182 -12.41 -10.67 -7.54
N VAL A 183 -12.40 -11.73 -8.36
CA VAL A 183 -13.61 -12.55 -8.61
C VAL A 183 -14.16 -13.16 -7.32
N ASN A 184 -13.34 -13.35 -6.29
CA ASN A 184 -13.82 -13.85 -5.00
C ASN A 184 -14.65 -12.79 -4.24
N VAL A 185 -14.43 -11.49 -4.46
CA VAL A 185 -15.21 -10.42 -3.79
C VAL A 185 -16.71 -10.54 -4.05
N PRO A 186 -17.22 -10.65 -5.30
CA PRO A 186 -18.64 -10.86 -5.54
C PRO A 186 -19.13 -12.22 -5.02
N ILE A 187 -18.30 -13.27 -5.04
CA ILE A 187 -18.66 -14.57 -4.44
C ILE A 187 -18.94 -14.40 -2.95
N VAL A 188 -18.04 -13.71 -2.24
CA VAL A 188 -18.24 -13.39 -0.82
C VAL A 188 -19.50 -12.55 -0.67
N HIS A 189 -19.64 -11.45 -1.42
CA HIS A 189 -20.78 -10.52 -1.28
C HIS A 189 -22.14 -11.18 -1.48
N TYR A 190 -22.30 -12.02 -2.50
CA TYR A 190 -23.56 -12.69 -2.81
C TYR A 190 -23.69 -14.08 -2.18
N SER A 191 -22.71 -14.52 -1.38
CA SER A 191 -22.74 -15.86 -0.76
C SER A 191 -24.00 -16.12 0.08
N VAL A 192 -24.57 -15.07 0.70
CA VAL A 192 -25.79 -15.15 1.52
C VAL A 192 -27.06 -15.30 0.68
N ASP A 193 -27.03 -14.87 -0.58
CA ASP A 193 -28.15 -15.00 -1.52
C ASP A 193 -28.04 -16.32 -2.31
N TRP A 194 -26.82 -16.76 -2.62
CA TRP A 194 -26.56 -17.94 -3.45
C TRP A 194 -26.63 -19.25 -2.68
N TRP A 195 -26.29 -19.25 -1.38
CA TRP A 195 -26.33 -20.44 -0.55
C TRP A 195 -27.13 -20.21 0.72
N ARG A 196 -27.64 -21.31 1.29
CA ARG A 196 -28.17 -21.32 2.65
C ARG A 196 -27.03 -20.96 3.61
N SER A 197 -27.11 -19.76 4.17
CA SER A 197 -26.08 -19.23 5.05
C SER A 197 -26.60 -19.08 6.48
N LEU A 198 -25.75 -19.38 7.46
CA LEU A 198 -25.97 -19.01 8.84
C LEU A 198 -25.69 -17.51 9.07
N HIS A 199 -24.88 -16.90 8.19
CA HIS A 199 -24.60 -15.47 8.26
C HIS A 199 -25.86 -14.67 7.95
N GLN A 200 -26.07 -13.60 8.71
CA GLN A 200 -27.23 -12.72 8.53
C GLN A 200 -27.27 -12.14 7.10
N GLY A 201 -28.48 -11.97 6.58
CA GLY A 201 -28.72 -11.25 5.33
C GLY A 201 -28.31 -9.76 5.42
N PRO A 202 -28.47 -8.99 4.34
CA PRO A 202 -28.04 -7.60 4.30
C PRO A 202 -28.72 -6.75 5.39
N THR A 203 -27.93 -6.13 6.27
CA THR A 203 -28.43 -5.23 7.33
C THR A 203 -29.17 -4.02 6.76
N ILE A 204 -28.74 -3.57 5.58
CA ILE A 204 -29.34 -2.46 4.84
C ILE A 204 -30.01 -3.06 3.59
N SER A 205 -31.31 -3.33 3.67
CA SER A 205 -32.13 -3.58 2.48
C SER A 205 -32.56 -2.24 1.87
N ARG A 206 -32.84 -2.20 0.56
CA ARG A 206 -33.16 -0.94 -0.16
C ARG A 206 -34.48 -0.29 0.28
N PHE A 207 -35.33 -0.98 1.03
CA PHE A 207 -36.70 -0.55 1.32
C PHE A 207 -37.12 -0.69 2.78
N ASP A 208 -36.36 -1.42 3.62
CA ASP A 208 -36.63 -1.55 5.05
C ASP A 208 -35.33 -1.92 5.81
N PRO A 209 -34.60 -0.94 6.39
CA PRO A 209 -33.41 -1.22 7.17
C PRO A 209 -33.82 -1.86 8.51
N THR A 210 -33.29 -3.05 8.78
CA THR A 210 -33.51 -3.80 10.04
C THR A 210 -33.04 -3.05 11.29
N ILE A 211 -32.25 -2.00 11.11
CA ILE A 211 -31.69 -1.14 12.16
C ILE A 211 -32.09 0.31 11.85
N ASP A 212 -32.64 1.02 12.84
CA ASP A 212 -33.16 2.38 12.71
C ASP A 212 -32.50 3.39 13.68
N GLY A 213 -32.86 4.67 13.50
CA GLY A 213 -32.46 5.76 14.40
C GLY A 213 -30.95 5.92 14.61
N LEU A 214 -30.54 6.04 15.87
CA LEU A 214 -29.13 6.24 16.24
C LEU A 214 -28.25 5.04 15.90
N LYS A 215 -28.82 3.83 15.87
CA LYS A 215 -28.12 2.59 15.50
C LYS A 215 -27.76 2.61 14.00
N LEU A 216 -28.70 3.04 13.15
CA LEU A 216 -28.46 3.20 11.72
C LEU A 216 -27.44 4.31 11.46
N PHE A 217 -27.57 5.44 12.16
CA PHE A 217 -26.59 6.52 12.08
C PHE A 217 -25.19 6.03 12.46
N ALA A 218 -25.05 5.30 13.58
CA ALA A 218 -23.77 4.73 14.01
C ALA A 218 -23.18 3.81 12.94
N LEU A 219 -23.99 2.94 12.34
CA LEU A 219 -23.56 2.06 11.26
C LEU A 219 -23.10 2.87 10.01
N MET A 220 -23.88 3.86 9.57
CA MET A 220 -23.54 4.67 8.39
C MET A 220 -22.27 5.50 8.63
N PHE A 221 -22.17 6.11 9.82
CA PHE A 221 -20.99 6.86 10.22
C PHE A 221 -19.76 5.95 10.27
N GLY A 222 -19.90 4.75 10.84
CA GLY A 222 -18.86 3.73 10.84
C GLY A 222 -18.42 3.37 9.42
N MET A 223 -19.34 3.18 8.46
CA MET A 223 -18.98 2.84 7.07
C MET A 223 -18.18 3.96 6.40
N LEU A 224 -18.63 5.21 6.52
CA LEU A 224 -17.91 6.37 5.98
C LEU A 224 -16.54 6.53 6.64
N LEU A 225 -16.46 6.32 7.95
CA LEU A 225 -15.20 6.37 8.69
C LEU A 225 -14.26 5.24 8.27
N GLY A 226 -14.74 4.01 8.13
CA GLY A 226 -13.95 2.87 7.67
C GLY A 226 -13.35 3.10 6.28
N ILE A 227 -14.14 3.65 5.36
CA ILE A 227 -13.66 4.08 4.04
C ILE A 227 -12.60 5.19 4.17
N ALA A 228 -12.83 6.19 5.01
CA ALA A 228 -11.89 7.29 5.22
C ALA A 228 -10.56 6.81 5.83
N VAL A 229 -10.61 5.90 6.81
CA VAL A 229 -9.44 5.25 7.40
C VAL A 229 -8.70 4.44 6.33
N TYR A 230 -9.41 3.64 5.54
CA TYR A 230 -8.82 2.90 4.42
C TYR A 230 -8.09 3.83 3.44
N VAL A 231 -8.75 4.89 2.98
CA VAL A 231 -8.16 5.87 2.04
C VAL A 231 -6.92 6.51 2.65
N TRP A 232 -6.99 6.91 3.93
CA TRP A 232 -5.88 7.53 4.63
C TRP A 232 -4.68 6.59 4.75
N LEU A 233 -4.89 5.35 5.18
CA LEU A 233 -3.84 4.32 5.26
C LEU A 233 -3.26 3.97 3.89
N MET A 234 -4.11 3.81 2.88
CA MET A 234 -3.70 3.50 1.50
C MET A 234 -2.82 4.60 0.92
N ILE A 235 -3.17 5.89 1.10
CA ILE A 235 -2.34 7.02 0.66
C ILE A 235 -0.94 6.94 1.29
N HIS A 236 -0.84 6.67 2.60
CA HIS A 236 0.45 6.58 3.28
C HIS A 236 1.22 5.35 2.81
N ARG A 237 0.54 4.21 2.63
CA ARG A 237 1.19 2.98 2.17
C ARG A 237 1.73 3.12 0.74
N PHE A 238 0.94 3.69 -0.16
CA PHE A 238 1.37 4.00 -1.52
C PHE A 238 2.59 4.91 -1.53
N ARG A 239 2.58 5.99 -0.73
CA ARG A 239 3.70 6.93 -0.66
C ARG A 239 4.96 6.30 -0.07
N MET A 240 4.83 5.40 0.91
CA MET A 240 5.96 4.62 1.42
C MET A 240 6.58 3.75 0.32
N GLN A 241 5.76 2.99 -0.41
CA GLN A 241 6.27 2.12 -1.47
C GLN A 241 6.88 2.92 -2.64
N TYR A 242 6.24 4.03 -3.02
CA TYR A 242 6.75 4.93 -4.05
C TYR A 242 8.11 5.52 -3.65
N ALA A 243 8.26 6.00 -2.41
CA ALA A 243 9.53 6.51 -1.91
C ALA A 243 10.61 5.42 -1.87
N ALA A 244 10.28 4.21 -1.42
CA ALA A 244 11.20 3.07 -1.41
C ALA A 244 11.71 2.73 -2.83
N ALA A 245 10.81 2.67 -3.81
CA ALA A 245 11.18 2.42 -5.21
C ALA A 245 12.10 3.51 -5.79
N HIS A 246 11.87 4.78 -5.43
CA HIS A 246 12.72 5.90 -5.88
C HIS A 246 14.12 5.86 -5.23
N LEU A 247 14.21 5.44 -3.97
CA LEU A 247 15.49 5.28 -3.29
C LEU A 247 16.30 4.13 -3.90
N GLU A 248 15.65 3.01 -4.21
CA GLU A 248 16.29 1.87 -4.88
C GLU A 248 16.85 2.27 -6.26
N ALA A 249 16.05 2.98 -7.07
CA ALA A 249 16.48 3.48 -8.37
C ALA A 249 17.69 4.43 -8.27
N ARG A 250 17.64 5.41 -7.34
CA ARG A 250 18.77 6.34 -7.13
C ARG A 250 20.02 5.65 -6.62
N GLY A 251 19.89 4.68 -5.72
CA GLY A 251 21.02 3.90 -5.20
C GLY A 251 21.73 3.13 -6.32
N LEU A 252 20.96 2.56 -7.25
CA LEU A 252 21.49 1.90 -8.43
C LEU A 252 22.24 2.89 -9.35
N ASP A 253 21.66 4.07 -9.61
CA ASP A 253 22.30 5.09 -10.46
C ASP A 253 23.64 5.56 -9.89
N LEU A 254 23.72 5.76 -8.56
CA LEU A 254 24.95 6.13 -7.88
C LEU A 254 26.00 5.01 -7.96
N ALA A 255 25.62 3.77 -7.69
CA ALA A 255 26.51 2.63 -7.80
C ALA A 255 27.06 2.46 -9.24
N LEU A 256 26.23 2.69 -10.26
CA LEU A 256 26.66 2.68 -11.65
C LEU A 256 27.62 3.83 -11.97
N ALA A 257 27.39 5.02 -11.42
CA ALA A 257 28.28 6.16 -11.59
C ALA A 257 29.66 5.91 -10.94
N GLU A 258 29.69 5.37 -9.72
CA GLU A 258 30.92 4.99 -9.02
C GLU A 258 31.71 3.95 -9.82
N ARG A 259 31.07 2.87 -10.29
CA ARG A 259 31.74 1.85 -11.11
C ARG A 259 32.29 2.38 -12.42
N ARG A 260 31.59 3.32 -13.06
CA ARG A 260 32.10 3.99 -14.27
C ARG A 260 33.31 4.87 -13.97
N ALA A 261 33.31 5.58 -12.84
CA ALA A 261 34.43 6.39 -12.40
C ALA A 261 35.66 5.52 -12.07
N GLU A 262 35.48 4.41 -11.36
CA GLU A 262 36.54 3.42 -11.10
C GLU A 262 37.14 2.88 -12.41
N ALA A 263 36.30 2.47 -13.37
CA ALA A 263 36.75 1.96 -14.66
C ALA A 263 37.53 3.01 -15.48
N SER A 264 37.06 4.27 -15.44
CA SER A 264 37.70 5.39 -16.15
C SER A 264 39.06 5.73 -15.52
N GLY A 265 39.14 5.74 -14.18
CA GLY A 265 40.38 5.93 -13.45
C GLY A 265 41.40 4.81 -13.67
N ALA A 266 40.94 3.56 -13.71
CA ALA A 266 41.79 2.41 -14.02
C ALA A 266 42.36 2.48 -15.45
N SER A 267 41.52 2.86 -16.42
CA SER A 267 41.94 3.08 -17.81
C SER A 267 42.97 4.20 -17.94
N ALA A 268 42.74 5.34 -17.29
CA ALA A 268 43.68 6.46 -17.27
C ALA A 268 45.03 6.08 -16.64
N THR A 269 45.01 5.28 -15.57
CA THR A 269 46.22 4.79 -14.90
C THR A 269 47.00 3.84 -15.80
N ALA A 270 46.32 2.91 -16.47
CA ALA A 270 46.94 1.99 -17.41
C ALA A 270 47.56 2.72 -18.63
N GLN A 271 46.87 3.75 -19.14
CA GLN A 271 47.37 4.55 -20.24
C GLN A 271 48.61 5.38 -19.85
N ALA A 272 48.59 5.99 -18.65
CA ALA A 272 49.76 6.69 -18.11
C ALA A 272 50.98 5.77 -17.94
N ALA A 273 50.77 4.55 -17.43
CA ALA A 273 51.83 3.54 -17.28
C ALA A 273 52.41 3.10 -18.64
N ALA A 274 51.57 2.89 -19.66
CA ALA A 274 52.01 2.55 -21.00
C ALA A 274 52.77 3.70 -21.69
N THR A 275 52.35 4.95 -21.45
CA THR A 275 53.05 6.14 -21.98
C THR A 275 54.43 6.30 -21.35
N ALA A 276 54.55 6.03 -20.05
CA ALA A 276 55.84 6.06 -19.33
C ALA A 276 56.78 4.92 -19.77
N ALA A 277 56.24 3.74 -20.09
CA ALA A 277 57.02 2.60 -20.60
C ALA A 277 57.49 2.80 -22.06
N GLY A 278 56.75 3.57 -22.87
CA GLY A 278 57.11 3.88 -24.26
C GLY A 278 58.14 4.99 -24.43
N SER A 279 58.55 5.66 -23.35
CA SER A 279 59.48 6.80 -23.36
C SER A 279 60.92 6.47 -22.93
N GLU A 280 61.37 5.22 -23.02
CA GLU A 280 62.80 4.92 -22.81
C GLU A 280 63.65 5.72 -23.82
N PRO A 281 64.67 6.48 -23.38
CA PRO A 281 65.49 7.26 -24.28
C PRO A 281 66.33 6.29 -25.11
N VAL A 282 66.23 6.38 -26.43
CA VAL A 282 67.19 5.78 -27.37
C VAL A 282 68.58 6.31 -27.00
N GLY A 283 69.34 5.49 -26.28
CA GLY A 283 70.66 5.81 -25.77
C GLY A 283 71.59 6.22 -26.91
N ALA A 284 72.14 7.42 -26.79
CA ALA A 284 73.17 7.96 -27.66
C ALA A 284 74.37 6.99 -27.76
N SER A 285 74.65 6.50 -28.96
CA SER A 285 75.90 5.81 -29.26
C SER A 285 77.05 6.83 -29.26
N THR A 286 77.70 6.97 -28.11
CA THR A 286 78.99 7.67 -28.01
C THR A 286 80.04 6.63 -27.70
N VAL A 287 80.66 6.06 -28.75
CA VAL A 287 81.92 5.30 -28.64
C VAL A 287 83.03 6.18 -29.21
N GLU A 288 83.56 6.99 -28.31
CA GLU A 288 84.96 7.38 -28.11
C GLU A 288 85.96 7.19 -29.27
N LYS A 289 86.48 8.32 -29.77
CA LYS A 289 87.77 8.41 -30.45
C LYS A 289 88.76 9.05 -29.47
N GLU A 290 89.86 8.37 -29.13
CA GLU A 290 91.24 8.89 -28.98
C GLU A 290 92.20 7.74 -28.57
N VAL A 291 93.20 7.35 -29.38
CA VAL A 291 94.58 7.89 -29.48
C VAL A 291 95.54 7.33 -28.41
N LEU A 292 96.39 6.35 -28.79
CA LEU A 292 97.89 6.33 -28.66
C LEU A 292 98.51 4.92 -28.72
N ARG A 293 99.45 4.79 -29.68
CA ARG A 293 100.60 3.86 -29.79
C ARG A 293 100.37 2.40 -30.17
#